data_AF-A0A7Y6BRW7-F1
#
_entry.id   AF-A0A7Y6BRW7-F1
#
_cell.length_a   1.000
_cell.length_b   1.000
_cell.length_c   1.000
_cell.angle_alpha   90.00
_cell.angle_beta   90.00
_cell.angle_gamma   90.00
#
_symmetry.space_group_name_H-M   'P 1'
#
loop_
_entity.id
_entity.type
_entity.pdbx_description
1 polymer ?
#
loop_
_entity_poly.entity_id
_entity_poly.type
_entity_poly.pdbx_seq_one_letter_code
_entity_poly.pdbx_strand_id
1 'polypeptide(L)'
;MAKAAAKTQKYPVLEVFRDKETKRKYPVGSVYETDDQDRADYLREFGYLGNPETDEPDPAVKADTEKSSGDPAKSDADEPDPAASETKTNGKADKE
;
A
#
# COMPACT_ATOMS: atom_id res chain seq x y z
N MET A 1 5.19 -36.46 -2.15
CA MET A 1 4.54 -36.69 -0.85
C MET A 1 4.03 -35.34 -0.34
N ALA A 2 2.75 -35.29 0.06
CA ALA A 2 1.95 -34.20 0.62
C ALA A 2 2.49 -32.75 0.53
N LYS A 3 1.92 -31.94 -0.38
CA LYS A 3 1.93 -30.47 -0.22
C LYS A 3 1.20 -30.17 1.09
N ALA A 4 1.93 -29.68 2.09
CA ALA A 4 1.34 -29.21 3.35
C ALA A 4 0.19 -28.26 3.01
N ALA A 5 -0.99 -28.50 3.59
CA ALA A 5 -2.13 -27.61 3.43
C ALA A 5 -1.73 -26.23 3.94
N ALA A 6 -1.52 -25.29 3.02
CA ALA A 6 -1.24 -23.90 3.34
C ALA A 6 -2.42 -23.38 4.17
N LYS A 7 -2.18 -23.07 5.43
CA LYS A 7 -3.20 -22.53 6.33
C LYS A 7 -3.38 -21.07 5.99
N THR A 8 -4.29 -20.78 5.07
CA THR A 8 -4.69 -19.41 4.76
C THR A 8 -5.40 -18.82 5.98
N GLN A 9 -4.87 -17.74 6.55
CA GLN A 9 -5.48 -17.04 7.68
C GLN A 9 -6.21 -15.80 7.18
N LYS A 10 -7.35 -15.50 7.81
CA LYS A 10 -8.20 -14.35 7.50
C LYS A 10 -8.02 -13.29 8.57
N TYR A 11 -7.74 -12.07 8.16
CA TYR A 11 -7.54 -10.94 9.06
C TYR A 11 -8.44 -9.78 8.66
N PRO A 12 -9.18 -9.17 9.61
CA PRO A 12 -9.92 -7.96 9.34
C PRO A 12 -8.96 -6.80 9.13
N VAL A 13 -9.21 -5.98 8.12
CA VAL A 13 -8.39 -4.83 7.75
C VAL A 13 -8.81 -3.63 8.61
N LEU A 14 -7.91 -3.15 9.46
CA LEU A 14 -8.15 -2.00 10.34
C LEU A 14 -7.77 -0.68 9.67
N GLU A 15 -6.76 -0.69 8.81
CA GLU A 15 -6.30 0.49 8.06
C GLU A 15 -6.14 0.19 6.56
N VAL A 16 -6.45 1.15 5.69
CA VAL A 16 -6.32 0.98 4.24
C VAL A 16 -4.86 0.76 3.87
N PHE A 17 -4.54 -0.37 3.25
CA PHE A 17 -3.20 -0.63 2.73
C PHE A 17 -3.22 -1.15 1.30
N ARG A 18 -2.06 -1.05 0.64
CA ARG A 18 -1.82 -1.65 -0.66
C ARG A 18 -0.86 -2.81 -0.50
N ASP A 19 -1.31 -3.98 -0.88
CA ASP A 19 -0.48 -5.16 -0.81
C ASP A 19 0.64 -5.12 -1.86
N LYS A 20 1.87 -5.47 -1.47
CA LYS A 20 3.05 -5.36 -2.34
C LYS A 20 3.12 -6.48 -3.38
N GLU A 21 2.53 -7.63 -3.07
CA GLU A 21 2.58 -8.83 -3.92
C GLU A 21 1.45 -8.82 -4.94
N THR A 22 0.20 -8.74 -4.47
CA THR A 22 -1.00 -8.72 -5.32
C THR A 22 -1.28 -7.36 -5.95
N LYS A 23 -0.60 -6.30 -5.48
CA LYS A 23 -0.84 -4.89 -5.85
C LYS A 23 -2.27 -4.40 -5.58
N ARG A 24 -3.10 -5.20 -4.89
CA ARG A 24 -4.49 -4.89 -4.54
C ARG A 24 -4.53 -3.91 -3.37
N LYS A 25 -5.52 -3.03 -3.38
CA LYS A 25 -5.82 -2.11 -2.28
C LYS A 25 -6.92 -2.74 -1.42
N TYR A 26 -6.69 -2.85 -0.13
CA TYR A 26 -7.65 -3.37 0.84
C TYR A 26 -8.17 -2.19 1.67
N PRO A 27 -9.48 -1.86 1.59
CA PRO A 27 -10.06 -0.81 2.42
C PRO A 27 -10.32 -1.32 3.85
N VAL A 28 -10.46 -0.37 4.79
CA VAL A 28 -10.85 -0.66 6.17
C VAL A 28 -12.16 -1.45 6.21
N GLY A 29 -12.23 -2.44 7.08
CA GLY A 29 -13.39 -3.34 7.24
C GLY A 29 -13.45 -4.47 6.22
N SER A 30 -12.53 -4.55 5.25
CA SER A 30 -12.38 -5.74 4.40
C SER A 30 -11.66 -6.86 5.12
N VAL A 31 -11.64 -8.05 4.53
CA VAL A 31 -10.87 -9.19 5.01
C VAL A 31 -9.67 -9.42 4.10
N TYR A 32 -8.50 -9.58 4.69
CA TYR A 32 -7.27 -9.97 4.01
C TYR A 32 -6.98 -11.45 4.28
N GLU A 33 -6.83 -12.23 3.21
CA GLU A 33 -6.48 -13.64 3.28
C GLU A 33 -5.06 -13.85 2.77
N THR A 34 -4.21 -14.45 3.60
CA THR A 34 -2.84 -14.79 3.21
C THR A 34 -2.38 -16.08 3.88
N ASP A 35 -1.48 -16.81 3.23
CA ASP A 35 -0.73 -17.91 3.85
C ASP A 35 0.65 -17.48 4.37
N ASP A 36 1.11 -16.27 4.03
CA ASP A 36 2.37 -15.68 4.49
C ASP A 36 2.22 -15.10 5.91
N GLN A 37 2.66 -15.87 6.91
CA GLN A 37 2.64 -15.42 8.31
C GLN A 37 3.53 -14.21 8.56
N ASP A 38 4.75 -14.17 7.99
CA ASP A 38 5.69 -13.04 8.16
C ASP A 38 5.08 -11.72 7.66
N ARG A 39 4.39 -11.80 6.52
CA ARG A 39 3.66 -10.68 5.92
C ARG A 39 2.48 -10.24 6.78
N ALA A 40 1.68 -11.19 7.26
CA ALA A 40 0.57 -10.90 8.15
C ALA A 40 1.03 -10.27 9.46
N ASP A 41 2.13 -10.75 10.04
CA ASP A 41 2.68 -10.24 11.29
C ASP A 41 3.20 -8.81 11.12
N TYR A 42 3.92 -8.52 10.02
CA TYR A 42 4.29 -7.14 9.67
C TYR A 42 3.08 -6.22 9.56
N LEU A 43 2.02 -6.64 8.86
CA LEU A 43 0.83 -5.80 8.71
C LEU A 43 0.07 -5.62 10.04
N ARG A 44 0.09 -6.61 10.94
CA ARG A 44 -0.50 -6.52 12.29
C ARG A 44 0.32 -5.63 13.21
N GLU A 45 1.64 -5.77 13.21
CA GLU A 45 2.55 -4.97 14.04
C GLU A 45 2.46 -3.47 13.69
N PHE A 46 2.25 -3.17 12.40
CA PHE A 46 2.04 -1.80 11.93
C PHE A 46 0.59 -1.30 12.06
N GLY A 47 -0.34 -2.13 12.55
CA GLY A 47 -1.74 -1.74 12.78
C GLY A 47 -2.66 -1.77 11.56
N TYR A 48 -2.23 -2.33 10.42
CA TYR A 48 -3.07 -2.47 9.24
C TYR A 48 -4.08 -3.62 9.34
N LEU A 49 -3.72 -4.71 10.03
CA LEU A 49 -4.56 -5.89 10.22
C LEU A 49 -4.90 -6.11 11.70
N GLY A 50 -6.09 -6.61 11.95
CA GLY A 50 -6.55 -7.02 13.28
C GLY A 50 -6.11 -8.43 13.66
N ASN A 51 -6.71 -8.96 14.72
CA ASN A 51 -6.49 -10.35 15.11
C ASN A 51 -7.11 -11.30 14.06
N PRO A 52 -6.46 -12.44 13.77
CA PRO A 52 -7.03 -13.42 12.86
C PRO A 52 -8.41 -13.83 13.38
N GLU A 53 -9.42 -13.78 12.50
CA GLU A 53 -10.73 -14.34 12.79
C GLU A 53 -10.57 -15.86 12.88
N THR A 54 -10.24 -16.35 14.08
CA THR A 54 -10.65 -17.69 14.48
C THR A 54 -12.17 -17.66 14.52
N ASP A 55 -12.83 -18.67 13.98
CA ASP A 55 -14.29 -18.81 13.78
C ASP A 55 -15.10 -18.78 15.11
N GLU A 56 -14.89 -17.77 15.93
CA GLU A 56 -15.69 -17.43 17.11
C GLU A 56 -16.22 -16.01 16.87
N PRO A 57 -17.54 -15.85 16.65
CA PRO A 57 -18.14 -14.57 16.34
C PRO A 57 -18.18 -13.69 17.60
N ASP A 58 -17.23 -12.76 17.74
CA ASP A 58 -17.31 -11.71 18.77
C ASP A 58 -17.72 -10.36 18.14
N PRO A 59 -18.96 -9.90 18.35
CA PRO A 59 -19.49 -8.70 17.73
C PRO A 59 -19.17 -7.45 18.56
N ALA A 60 -17.92 -6.99 18.59
CA ALA A 60 -17.60 -5.71 19.21
C ALA A 60 -16.25 -5.14 18.82
N VAL A 61 -16.18 -4.31 17.78
CA VAL A 61 -15.45 -3.04 17.90
C VAL A 61 -16.02 -2.02 16.92
N LYS A 62 -16.53 -0.96 17.53
CA LYS A 62 -17.17 0.20 16.93
C LYS A 62 -16.15 1.02 16.16
N ALA A 63 -16.60 1.56 15.04
CA ALA A 63 -16.05 2.77 14.47
C ALA A 63 -15.97 3.86 15.55
N ASP A 64 -14.77 4.41 15.79
CA ASP A 64 -14.55 5.83 16.10
C ASP A 64 -13.04 6.11 16.12
N THR A 65 -12.50 6.64 15.02
CA THR A 65 -11.41 7.62 15.06
C THR A 65 -11.56 8.48 13.81
N GLU A 66 -12.49 9.41 13.96
CA GLU A 66 -12.63 10.59 13.13
C GLU A 66 -11.40 11.50 13.27
N LYS A 67 -10.86 11.92 12.09
CA LYS A 67 -10.05 13.13 11.79
C LYS A 67 -8.63 13.26 12.39
N SER A 68 -7.64 13.32 11.48
CA SER A 68 -6.99 14.60 11.13
C SER A 68 -6.22 14.48 9.80
N SER A 69 -6.75 15.02 8.70
CA SER A 69 -6.36 16.32 8.11
C SER A 69 -5.03 16.29 7.34
N GLY A 70 -5.09 16.38 6.00
CA GLY A 70 -3.88 16.60 5.21
C GLY A 70 -4.00 16.52 3.68
N ASP A 71 -5.16 16.83 3.08
CA ASP A 71 -5.21 17.22 1.67
C ASP A 71 -5.42 18.74 1.62
N PRO A 72 -4.54 19.46 0.94
CA PRO A 72 -5.10 20.34 -0.07
C PRO A 72 -4.42 20.10 -1.42
N ALA A 73 -5.19 19.51 -2.32
CA ALA A 73 -5.19 19.87 -3.73
C ALA A 73 -5.23 21.41 -3.85
N LYS A 74 -4.18 21.97 -4.46
CA LYS A 74 -4.28 23.24 -5.16
C LYS A 74 -4.17 22.96 -6.65
N SER A 75 -5.32 23.11 -7.28
CA SER A 75 -5.54 23.22 -8.71
C SER A 75 -4.86 24.47 -9.28
N ASP A 76 -4.42 24.33 -10.53
CA ASP A 76 -4.44 25.28 -11.65
C ASP A 76 -4.03 26.76 -11.43
N ALA A 77 -2.90 27.13 -12.05
CA ALA A 77 -2.79 28.36 -12.84
C ALA A 77 -1.59 28.30 -13.81
N ASP A 78 -1.91 28.47 -15.09
CA ASP A 78 -1.15 29.20 -16.12
C ASP A 78 0.21 28.66 -16.64
N GLU A 79 0.14 28.18 -17.89
CA GLU A 79 1.22 28.05 -18.88
C GLU A 79 1.99 29.39 -19.04
N PRO A 80 3.31 29.35 -19.32
CA PRO A 80 3.69 29.42 -20.73
C PRO A 80 4.86 28.50 -21.11
N ASP A 81 4.72 27.90 -22.29
CA ASP A 81 5.77 27.37 -23.14
C ASP A 81 6.88 28.43 -23.37
N PRO A 82 8.16 28.03 -23.24
CA PRO A 82 9.04 28.33 -24.35
C PRO A 82 9.77 27.07 -24.83
N ALA A 83 9.27 26.55 -25.95
CA ALA A 83 10.06 25.85 -26.94
C ALA A 83 11.28 26.70 -27.37
N ALA A 84 12.33 25.96 -27.74
CA ALA A 84 13.55 26.40 -28.42
C ALA A 84 14.60 27.12 -27.55
N SER A 85 15.72 26.44 -27.26
CA SER A 85 16.75 26.28 -28.27
C SER A 85 17.97 25.51 -27.76
N GLU A 86 18.47 24.65 -28.65
CA GLU A 86 19.82 24.12 -28.76
C GLU A 86 20.91 24.97 -28.08
N THR A 87 21.87 24.32 -27.42
CA THR A 87 23.25 24.25 -27.93
C THR A 87 24.16 23.33 -27.10
N LYS A 88 24.68 22.31 -27.79
CA LYS A 88 26.06 21.78 -27.80
C LYS A 88 27.01 22.17 -26.66
N THR A 89 27.67 21.17 -26.08
CA THR A 89 29.12 21.03 -25.78
C THR A 89 29.28 19.88 -24.76
N ASN A 90 30.14 18.87 -24.83
CA ASN A 90 31.36 18.64 -25.61
C ASN A 90 31.48 17.14 -25.94
N GLY A 91 31.68 16.84 -27.21
CA GLY A 91 32.54 15.72 -27.61
C GLY A 91 33.92 16.29 -27.90
N LYS A 92 34.98 15.66 -27.38
CA LYS A 92 36.26 15.63 -28.09
C LYS A 92 36.92 14.28 -27.87
N ALA A 93 36.85 13.48 -28.91
CA ALA A 93 37.78 12.40 -29.15
C ALA A 93 39.10 12.95 -29.73
N ASP A 94 40.13 12.14 -29.55
CA ASP A 94 41.34 11.98 -30.37
C ASP A 94 42.57 12.90 -30.18
N LYS A 95 43.67 12.17 -29.93
CA LYS A 95 45.00 12.23 -30.56
C LYS A 95 46.11 13.10 -29.93
N GLU A 96 47.07 12.41 -29.32
CA GLU A 96 48.50 12.54 -29.64
C GLU A 96 49.16 11.15 -29.59
#